data_AF-A0A8T3NUE5-F1
#
_entry.id   AF-A0A8T3NUE5-F1
#
_cell.length_a   1.000
_cell.length_b   1.000
_cell.length_c   1.000
_cell.angle_alpha   90.00
_cell.angle_beta   90.00
_cell.angle_gamma   90.00
#
_symmetry.space_group_name_H-M   'P 1'
#
loop_
_entity.id
_entity.type
_entity.pdbx_description
1 polymer ?
#
loop_
_entity_poly.entity_id
_entity_poly.type
_entity_poly.pdbx_seq_one_letter_code
_entity_poly.pdbx_strand_id
1 'polypeptide(L)'
;MAEPSRTIPQRESRNDLSAVLREVESRIDERLAGEFACLVVGSRRAGKHPATTDALIAATTAAYGLTVCTQDVGFRSFRSIDVVVI
;
A
#
# COMPACT_ATOMS: atom_id res chain seq x y z
N MET A 1 1.88 0.53 44.22
CA MET A 1 1.20 1.22 43.11
C MET A 1 1.88 0.78 41.83
N ALA A 2 1.22 -0.05 41.02
CA ALA A 2 1.74 -0.57 39.76
C ALA A 2 0.80 -0.10 38.64
N GLU A 3 1.37 0.48 37.59
CA GLU A 3 0.64 0.99 36.43
C GLU A 3 -0.06 -0.16 35.69
N PRO A 4 -1.29 0.03 35.17
CA PRO A 4 -1.95 -1.00 34.39
C PRO A 4 -1.30 -1.08 33.00
N SER A 5 -0.69 -2.23 32.72
CA SER A 5 -0.28 -2.63 31.37
C SER A 5 -1.47 -2.46 30.41
N ARG A 6 -1.43 -1.43 29.56
CA ARG A 6 -2.35 -1.29 28.43
C ARG A 6 -1.98 -2.36 27.40
N THR A 7 -2.54 -3.54 27.58
CA THR A 7 -2.55 -4.59 26.57
C THR A 7 -3.38 -4.08 25.40
N ILE A 8 -2.73 -3.63 24.34
CA ILE A 8 -3.40 -3.29 23.08
C ILE A 8 -4.03 -4.59 22.55
N PRO A 9 -5.36 -4.68 22.38
CA PRO A 9 -6.00 -5.90 21.91
C PRO A 9 -5.58 -6.18 20.46
N GLN A 10 -4.77 -7.22 20.26
CA GLN A 10 -4.29 -7.69 18.94
C GLN A 10 -5.37 -8.21 17.98
N ARG A 11 -6.67 -8.16 18.35
CA ARG A 11 -7.75 -8.86 17.61
C ARG A 11 -8.39 -8.06 16.47
N GLU A 12 -8.11 -6.77 16.31
CA GLU A 12 -8.61 -5.96 15.18
C GLU A 12 -7.53 -5.67 14.11
N SER A 13 -6.33 -6.25 14.25
CA SER A 13 -5.21 -6.06 13.31
C SER A 13 -5.33 -6.86 12.01
N ARG A 14 -6.54 -7.30 11.67
CA ARG A 14 -6.85 -7.93 10.39
C ARG A 14 -7.93 -7.10 9.73
N ASN A 15 -7.62 -5.84 9.44
CA ASN A 15 -8.21 -5.19 8.28
C ASN A 15 -8.11 -6.20 7.15
N ASP A 16 -9.24 -6.79 6.78
CA ASP A 16 -9.28 -7.81 5.75
C ASP A 16 -8.75 -7.13 4.49
N LEU A 17 -7.50 -7.41 4.14
CA LEU A 17 -6.81 -6.71 3.05
C LEU A 17 -7.65 -6.77 1.77
N SER A 18 -8.41 -7.86 1.60
CA SER A 18 -9.38 -8.03 0.53
C SER A 18 -10.54 -7.04 0.57
N ALA A 19 -11.06 -6.68 1.76
CA ALA A 19 -12.13 -5.70 1.93
C ALA A 19 -11.61 -4.28 1.68
N VAL A 20 -10.40 -3.96 2.15
CA VAL A 20 -9.76 -2.67 1.89
C VAL A 20 -9.47 -2.51 0.40
N LEU A 21 -8.94 -3.55 -0.25
CA LEU A 21 -8.68 -3.54 -1.68
C LEU A 21 -9.97 -3.39 -2.49
N ARG A 22 -11.06 -4.07 -2.13
CA ARG A 22 -12.36 -3.91 -2.79
C ARG A 22 -12.94 -2.50 -2.65
N GLU A 23 -12.76 -1.88 -1.48
CA GLU A 23 -13.21 -0.49 -1.26
C GLU A 23 -12.34 0.52 -2.03
N VAL A 24 -11.06 0.22 -2.23
CA VAL A 24 -10.18 1.02 -3.09
C VAL A 24 -10.56 0.82 -4.57
N GLU A 25 -10.84 -0.42 -4.99
CA GLU A 25 -11.30 -0.74 -6.35
C GLU A 25 -12.64 -0.05 -6.69
N SER A 26 -13.55 0.07 -5.72
CA SER A 26 -14.83 0.78 -5.90
C SER A 26 -14.67 2.30 -5.97
N ARG A 27 -13.53 2.83 -5.54
CA ARG A 27 -13.18 4.26 -5.50
C ARG A 27 -12.05 4.63 -6.45
N ILE A 28 -11.81 3.84 -7.51
CA ILE A 28 -10.82 4.21 -8.52
C ILE A 28 -11.28 5.50 -9.20
N ASP A 29 -10.65 6.60 -8.80
CA ASP A 29 -10.78 7.89 -9.45
C ASP A 29 -9.68 8.08 -10.50
N GLU A 30 -9.81 9.14 -11.31
CA GLU A 30 -8.87 9.45 -12.39
C GLU A 30 -7.43 9.64 -11.88
N ARG A 31 -7.27 10.11 -10.63
CA ARG A 31 -5.97 10.32 -10.00
C ARG A 31 -5.28 8.98 -9.72
N LEU A 32 -5.99 8.04 -9.10
CA LEU A 32 -5.48 6.68 -8.88
C LEU A 32 -5.19 5.97 -10.20
N ALA A 33 -6.08 6.07 -11.18
CA ALA A 33 -5.87 5.45 -12.50
C ALA A 33 -4.60 6.01 -13.19
N GLY A 34 -4.38 7.32 -13.10
CA GLY A 34 -3.18 7.99 -13.63
C GLY A 34 -1.89 7.52 -12.94
N GLU A 35 -1.87 7.49 -11.61
CA GLU A 35 -0.71 7.00 -10.84
C GLU A 35 -0.41 5.53 -11.14
N PHE A 36 -1.44 4.68 -11.23
CA PHE A 36 -1.28 3.27 -11.56
C PHE A 36 -0.67 3.09 -12.96
N ALA A 37 -1.19 3.80 -13.96
CA ALA A 37 -0.65 3.75 -15.31
C ALA A 37 0.80 4.21 -15.35
N CYS A 38 1.13 5.32 -14.69
CA CYS A 38 2.49 5.86 -14.60
C CYS A 38 3.46 4.85 -13.98
N LEU A 39 3.08 4.27 -12.84
CA LEU A 39 3.89 3.30 -12.10
C LEU A 39 4.12 2.01 -12.89
N VAL A 40 3.09 1.45 -13.50
CA VAL A 40 3.20 0.22 -14.29
C VAL A 40 4.03 0.43 -15.54
N VAL A 41 3.81 1.54 -16.27
CA VAL A 41 4.60 1.87 -17.47
C VAL A 41 6.07 2.12 -17.09
N GLY A 42 6.32 2.88 -16.02
CA GLY A 42 7.68 3.12 -15.53
C GLY A 42 8.40 1.84 -15.11
N SER A 43 7.71 0.95 -14.39
CA SER A 43 8.25 -0.34 -13.97
C SER A 43 8.59 -1.24 -15.15
N ARG A 44 7.68 -1.33 -16.15
CA ARG A 44 7.89 -2.13 -17.36
C ARG A 44 9.05 -1.60 -18.19
N ARG A 45 9.20 -0.28 -18.31
CA ARG A 45 10.37 0.34 -18.98
C ARG A 45 11.69 0.00 -18.28
N ALA A 46 11.66 -0.21 -16.97
CA ALA A 46 12.80 -0.68 -16.18
C ALA A 46 12.96 -2.21 -16.17
N GLY A 47 12.22 -2.96 -17.00
CA GLY A 47 12.27 -4.42 -17.07
C GLY A 47 11.60 -5.14 -15.88
N LYS A 48 10.81 -4.42 -15.08
CA LYS A 48 10.10 -4.96 -13.90
C LYS A 48 8.63 -5.16 -14.20
N HIS A 49 8.07 -6.24 -13.67
CA HIS A 49 6.65 -6.58 -13.76
C HIS A 49 6.06 -6.72 -12.36
N PRO A 50 5.64 -5.61 -11.72
CA PRO A 50 5.05 -5.67 -10.39
C PRO A 50 3.73 -6.46 -10.44
N ALA A 51 3.43 -7.19 -9.36
CA ALA A 51 2.12 -7.81 -9.21
C ALA A 51 1.03 -6.73 -9.20
N THR A 52 -0.14 -7.02 -9.78
CA THR A 52 -1.23 -6.04 -9.90
C THR A 52 -1.63 -5.46 -8.55
N THR A 53 -1.69 -6.29 -7.50
CA THR A 53 -2.01 -5.86 -6.14
C THR A 53 -0.97 -4.91 -5.58
N ASP A 54 0.32 -5.21 -5.73
CA ASP A 54 1.40 -4.34 -5.24
C ASP A 54 1.41 -3.01 -5.97
N ALA A 55 1.18 -3.04 -7.28
CA ALA A 55 1.07 -1.84 -8.10
C ALA A 55 -0.15 -0.99 -7.68
N LEU A 56 -1.29 -1.60 -7.36
CA LEU A 56 -2.47 -0.90 -6.85
C LEU A 56 -2.22 -0.28 -5.47
N ILE A 57 -1.57 -1.01 -4.55
CA ILE A 57 -1.20 -0.49 -3.23
C ILE A 57 -0.24 0.70 -3.38
N ALA A 58 0.79 0.56 -4.20
CA ALA A 58 1.77 1.63 -4.44
C ALA A 58 1.13 2.84 -5.13
N ALA A 59 0.27 2.64 -6.13
CA ALA A 59 -0.43 3.73 -6.81
C ALA A 59 -1.39 4.46 -5.88
N THR A 60 -2.14 3.73 -5.04
CA THR A 60 -3.02 4.31 -4.01
C THR A 60 -2.21 5.16 -3.03
N THR A 61 -1.07 4.65 -2.60
CA THR A 61 -0.18 5.35 -1.68
C THR A 61 0.33 6.65 -2.27
N ALA A 62 0.82 6.61 -3.51
CA ALA A 62 1.31 7.79 -4.23
C ALA A 62 0.17 8.80 -4.50
N ALA A 63 -1.00 8.33 -4.92
CA ALA A 63 -2.16 9.17 -5.22
C ALA A 63 -2.63 9.94 -4.00
N TYR A 64 -2.62 9.34 -2.81
CA TYR A 64 -3.20 9.96 -1.61
C TYR A 64 -2.16 10.42 -0.57
N GLY A 65 -0.86 10.32 -0.87
CA GLY A 65 0.22 10.74 0.03
C GLY A 65 0.26 9.91 1.32
N LEU A 66 0.02 8.61 1.22
CA LEU A 66 0.02 7.69 2.37
C LEU A 66 1.41 7.07 2.57
N THR A 67 1.55 6.26 3.62
CA THR A 67 2.74 5.45 3.89
C THR A 67 2.37 3.98 3.93
N VAL A 68 3.13 3.13 3.23
CA VAL A 68 2.95 1.67 3.30
C VAL A 68 3.72 1.13 4.49
N CYS A 69 3.01 0.58 5.47
CA CYS A 69 3.61 -0.21 6.55
C CYS A 69 3.54 -1.70 6.18
N THR A 70 4.68 -2.34 5.94
CA THR A 70 4.72 -3.73 5.43
C THR A 70 5.96 -4.48 5.87
N GLN A 71 5.90 -5.82 5.92
CA GLN A 71 7.07 -6.69 6.04
C GLN A 71 7.77 -6.90 4.69
N ASP A 72 7.10 -6.58 3.59
CA ASP A 72 7.62 -6.78 2.24
C ASP A 72 8.53 -5.63 1.80
N VAL A 73 9.83 -5.91 1.79
CA VAL A 73 10.86 -4.96 1.34
C VAL A 73 10.78 -4.63 -0.15
N GLY A 74 10.04 -5.41 -0.95
CA GLY A 74 9.80 -5.20 -2.38
C GLY A 74 9.16 -3.84 -2.68
N PHE A 75 8.36 -3.30 -1.76
CA PHE A 75 7.74 -1.98 -1.90
C PHE A 75 8.77 -0.84 -1.96
N ARG A 76 9.98 -1.02 -1.41
CA ARG A 76 11.07 -0.03 -1.52
C ARG A 76 11.54 0.20 -2.96
N SER A 77 11.18 -0.68 -3.88
CA SER A 77 11.52 -0.53 -5.29
C SER A 77 10.66 0.52 -6.01
N PHE A 78 9.54 0.94 -5.42
CA PHE A 78 8.71 2.04 -5.92
C PHE A 78 9.22 3.36 -5.37
N ARG A 79 9.70 4.25 -6.25
CA ARG A 79 10.34 5.51 -5.85
C ARG A 79 9.35 6.57 -5.34
N SER A 80 8.07 6.43 -5.68
CA SER A 80 7.04 7.45 -5.45
C SER A 80 6.26 7.25 -4.16
N ILE A 81 6.70 6.35 -3.27
CA ILE A 81 5.97 6.02 -2.04
C ILE A 81 6.90 5.98 -0.82
N ASP A 82 6.35 6.35 0.32
CA ASP A 82 6.99 6.15 1.61
C ASP A 82 6.68 4.75 2.14
N VAL A 83 7.72 4.05 2.62
CA VAL A 83 7.61 2.67 3.11
C VAL A 83 8.25 2.55 4.49
N VAL A 84 7.47 2.09 5.46
CA VAL A 84 7.95 1.70 6.78
C VAL A 84 7.95 0.18 6.85
N VAL A 85 9.13 -0.41 7.06
CA VAL A 85 9.25 -1.87 7.24
C VAL A 85 9.09 -2.18 8.72
N ILE A 86 8.13 -3.04 9.04
CA ILE A 86 7.77 -3.46 10.41
C ILE A 86 8.08 -4.93 10.68
#